data_AF-F3GKB0-F1
#
_entry.id   AF-F3GKB0-F1
#
_cell.length_a   1.000
_cell.length_b   1.000
_cell.length_c   1.000
_cell.angle_alpha   90.00
_cell.angle_beta   90.00
_cell.angle_gamma   90.00
#
_symmetry.space_group_name_H-M   'P 1'
#
loop_
_entity.id
_entity.type
_entity.pdbx_description
1 polymer ?
#
loop_
_entity_poly.entity_id
_entity_poly.type
_entity_poly.pdbx_seq_one_letter_code
_entity_poly.pdbx_strand_id
1 'polypeptide(L)'
;MLDALMQNLGLSAFSLKGFGPLLLEGTWMTVKLAVLSLALSILLGLIGASAKLSSSALLRVPAQIYTTLIRGVPDLVLTLLIFYSLQTWLTMLTDAMEWEYIEINPFGAGVITLGFIYGAYFTETFRGAILSVPRGQVEAATAYGFKR
;
A
#
# COMPACT_ATOMS: atom_id res chain seq x y z
N MET A 1 -37.27 -17.63 1.00
CA MET A 1 -38.03 -17.24 2.20
C MET A 1 -37.70 -15.81 2.65
N LEU A 2 -36.43 -15.38 2.70
CA LEU A 2 -36.05 -13.96 2.96
C LEU A 2 -36.16 -13.10 1.68
N ASP A 3 -35.57 -13.56 0.58
CA ASP A 3 -35.68 -12.89 -0.72
C ASP A 3 -36.88 -13.36 -1.57
N ALA A 4 -37.38 -14.57 -1.31
CA ALA A 4 -38.61 -15.06 -1.96
C ALA A 4 -39.83 -14.17 -1.65
N LEU A 5 -39.68 -13.35 -0.60
CA LEU A 5 -40.55 -12.31 -0.06
C LEU A 5 -40.24 -10.96 -0.73
N MET A 6 -38.97 -10.52 -0.76
CA MET A 6 -38.47 -9.34 -1.52
C MET A 6 -38.99 -9.25 -2.97
N GLN A 7 -39.35 -10.41 -3.52
CA GLN A 7 -39.72 -10.67 -4.89
C GLN A 7 -41.11 -11.32 -5.07
N ASN A 8 -42.09 -11.10 -4.20
CA ASN A 8 -43.42 -10.79 -4.72
C ASN A 8 -43.62 -9.26 -4.81
N LEU A 9 -42.67 -8.52 -4.22
CA LEU A 9 -42.77 -7.18 -3.66
C LEU A 9 -41.98 -6.13 -4.45
N GLY A 10 -41.58 -6.46 -5.69
CA GLY A 10 -40.98 -5.52 -6.64
C GLY A 10 -39.51 -5.17 -6.41
N LEU A 11 -38.65 -6.14 -6.05
CA LEU A 11 -37.21 -5.92 -5.87
C LEU A 11 -36.98 -4.69 -5.00
N SER A 12 -37.36 -4.71 -3.71
CA SER A 12 -37.17 -3.55 -2.83
C SER A 12 -35.68 -3.32 -2.67
N ALA A 13 -35.15 -2.54 -3.60
CA ALA A 13 -33.95 -2.95 -4.33
C ALA A 13 -32.83 -3.07 -3.33
N PHE A 14 -31.95 -4.05 -3.48
CA PHE A 14 -30.78 -4.06 -2.62
C PHE A 14 -31.09 -4.10 -1.10
N SER A 15 -32.04 -4.91 -0.60
CA SER A 15 -32.39 -4.76 0.80
C SER A 15 -31.30 -5.19 1.80
N LEU A 16 -30.77 -4.16 2.47
CA LEU A 16 -30.20 -4.07 3.80
C LEU A 16 -31.01 -2.98 4.52
N LYS A 17 -32.35 -3.14 4.62
CA LYS A 17 -33.31 -2.02 4.77
C LYS A 17 -33.20 -0.94 3.67
N GLY A 18 -32.90 -1.36 2.44
CA GLY A 18 -32.68 -0.47 1.28
C GLY A 18 -31.24 0.04 1.09
N PHE A 19 -30.30 -0.32 1.98
CA PHE A 19 -28.90 0.14 1.91
C PHE A 19 -27.94 -0.77 1.13
N GLY A 20 -28.41 -1.87 0.55
CA GLY A 20 -27.55 -2.74 -0.25
C GLY A 20 -26.89 -2.11 -1.49
N PRO A 21 -27.42 -1.06 -2.16
CA PRO A 21 -26.69 -0.44 -3.28
C PRO A 21 -25.44 0.22 -2.73
N LEU A 22 -25.66 1.01 -1.68
CA LEU A 22 -24.67 1.80 -1.01
C LEU A 22 -23.60 0.92 -0.36
N LEU A 23 -23.99 -0.21 0.24
CA LEU A 23 -23.05 -1.14 0.83
C LEU A 23 -22.26 -1.91 -0.22
N LEU A 24 -22.88 -2.26 -1.35
CA LEU A 24 -22.16 -2.87 -2.47
C LEU A 24 -21.18 -1.88 -3.11
N GLU A 25 -21.59 -0.62 -3.26
CA GLU A 25 -20.74 0.47 -3.73
C GLU A 25 -19.58 0.72 -2.76
N GLY A 26 -19.85 0.80 -1.45
CA GLY A 26 -18.83 0.92 -0.42
C GLY A 26 -17.85 -0.26 -0.44
N THR A 27 -18.36 -1.48 -0.54
CA THR A 27 -17.54 -2.70 -0.66
C THR A 27 -16.65 -2.63 -1.90
N TRP A 28 -17.22 -2.21 -3.04
CA TRP A 28 -16.47 -2.06 -4.28
C TRP A 28 -15.38 -0.99 -4.17
N MET A 29 -15.66 0.12 -3.48
CA MET A 29 -14.68 1.16 -3.18
C MET A 29 -13.56 0.64 -2.27
N THR A 30 -13.88 -0.15 -1.24
CA THR A 30 -12.90 -0.79 -0.37
C THR A 30 -12.01 -1.76 -1.16
N VAL A 31 -12.58 -2.60 -2.02
CA VAL A 31 -11.83 -3.55 -2.86
C VAL A 31 -10.90 -2.80 -3.80
N LYS A 32 -11.39 -1.78 -4.51
CA LYS A 32 -10.57 -0.94 -5.39
C LYS A 32 -9.38 -0.32 -4.66
N LEU A 33 -9.67 0.29 -3.51
CA LEU A 33 -8.66 0.95 -2.69
C LEU A 33 -7.63 -0.06 -2.17
N ALA A 34 -8.08 -1.21 -1.65
CA ALA A 34 -7.20 -2.28 -1.17
C ALA A 34 -6.28 -2.83 -2.28
N VAL A 35 -6.82 -3.12 -3.47
CA VAL A 35 -6.03 -3.68 -4.58
C VAL A 35 -4.97 -2.69 -5.08
N LEU A 36 -5.33 -1.42 -5.27
CA LEU A 36 -4.39 -0.41 -5.75
C LEU A 36 -3.34 -0.05 -4.70
N SER A 37 -3.73 0.09 -3.43
CA SER A 37 -2.78 0.27 -2.33
C SER A 37 -1.84 -0.92 -2.21
N LEU A 38 -2.35 -2.14 -2.27
CA LEU A 38 -1.54 -3.36 -2.23
C LEU A 38 -0.51 -3.39 -3.36
N ALA A 39 -0.92 -3.09 -4.60
CA ALA A 39 0.00 -3.03 -5.74
C ALA A 39 1.13 -2.02 -5.48
N LEU A 40 0.80 -0.82 -5.01
CA LEU A 40 1.79 0.20 -4.66
C LEU A 40 2.70 -0.25 -3.51
N SER A 41 2.13 -0.85 -2.45
CA SER A 41 2.89 -1.35 -1.31
C SER A 41 3.84 -2.49 -1.69
N ILE A 42 3.46 -3.38 -2.60
CA ILE A 42 4.34 -4.44 -3.10
C ILE A 42 5.53 -3.81 -3.84
N LEU A 43 5.29 -2.84 -4.73
CA LEU A 43 6.34 -2.15 -5.46
C LEU A 43 7.32 -1.45 -4.50
N LEU A 44 6.80 -0.63 -3.57
CA LEU A 44 7.62 0.04 -2.56
C LEU A 44 8.34 -0.97 -1.65
N GLY A 45 7.67 -2.06 -1.29
CA GLY A 45 8.23 -3.14 -0.48
C GLY A 45 9.42 -3.83 -1.16
N LEU A 46 9.31 -4.15 -2.45
CA LEU A 46 10.40 -4.77 -3.21
C LEU A 46 11.59 -3.82 -3.38
N ILE A 47 11.33 -2.55 -3.67
CA ILE A 47 12.37 -1.51 -3.75
C ILE A 47 13.07 -1.36 -2.41
N GLY A 48 12.30 -1.23 -1.32
CA GLY A 48 12.82 -1.11 0.04
C GLY A 48 13.63 -2.34 0.47
N ALA A 49 13.14 -3.55 0.18
CA ALA A 49 13.84 -4.79 0.54
C ALA A 49 15.18 -4.90 -0.19
N SER A 50 15.18 -4.59 -1.49
CA SER A 50 16.39 -4.56 -2.31
C SER A 50 17.40 -3.52 -1.80
N ALA A 51 16.94 -2.33 -1.43
CA ALA A 51 17.78 -1.28 -0.85
C ALA A 51 18.39 -1.71 0.51
N LYS A 52 17.62 -2.39 1.36
CA LYS A 52 18.12 -2.89 2.67
C LYS A 52 19.09 -4.06 2.55
N LEU A 53 18.97 -4.88 1.50
CA LEU A 53 19.90 -5.98 1.20
C LEU A 53 21.16 -5.52 0.46
N SER A 54 21.18 -4.28 -0.03
CA SER A 54 22.34 -3.71 -0.71
C SER A 54 23.54 -3.59 0.22
N SER A 55 24.73 -3.72 -0.36
CA SER A 55 26.00 -3.44 0.32
C SER A 55 26.21 -1.95 0.59
N SER A 56 25.61 -1.08 -0.24
CA SER A 56 25.76 0.38 -0.15
C SER A 56 25.03 0.97 1.05
N ALA A 57 25.76 1.68 1.91
CA ALA A 57 25.19 2.39 3.06
C ALA A 57 24.20 3.48 2.62
N LEU A 58 24.43 4.12 1.47
CA LEU A 58 23.57 5.18 0.95
C LEU A 58 22.15 4.70 0.61
N LEU A 59 21.98 3.43 0.25
CA LEU A 59 20.67 2.83 -0.01
C LEU A 59 20.06 2.22 1.26
N ARG A 60 20.91 1.55 2.05
CA ARG A 60 20.47 0.82 3.25
C ARG A 60 20.00 1.75 4.37
N VAL A 61 20.68 2.88 4.59
CA VAL A 61 20.37 3.79 5.70
C VAL A 61 19.00 4.46 5.52
N PRO A 62 18.67 5.10 4.37
CA PRO A 62 17.34 5.68 4.17
C PRO A 62 16.22 4.64 4.27
N ALA A 63 16.41 3.45 3.68
CA ALA A 63 15.42 2.38 3.76
C ALA A 63 15.21 1.85 5.19
N GLN A 64 16.27 1.81 6.00
CA GLN A 64 16.18 1.49 7.43
C GLN A 64 15.40 2.57 8.18
N ILE A 65 15.70 3.84 7.96
CA ILE A 65 15.00 4.96 8.61
C ILE A 65 13.51 4.93 8.26
N TYR A 66 13.18 4.83 6.96
CA TYR A 66 11.80 4.71 6.48
C TYR A 66 11.06 3.55 7.17
N THR A 67 11.61 2.34 7.13
CA THR A 67 10.94 1.17 7.73
C THR A 67 10.81 1.26 9.25
N THR A 68 11.82 1.76 9.95
CA THR A 68 11.77 1.92 11.41
C THR A 68 10.74 2.97 11.82
N LEU A 69 10.70 4.13 11.16
CA LEU A 69 9.76 5.21 11.51
C LEU A 69 8.32 4.78 11.25
N ILE A 70 8.04 4.24 10.06
CA ILE A 70 6.68 3.88 9.67
C ILE A 70 6.13 2.73 10.50
N ARG A 71 6.96 1.73 10.83
CA ARG A 71 6.52 0.60 11.67
C ARG A 71 6.59 0.89 13.17
N GLY A 72 7.11 2.06 13.56
CA GLY A 72 7.24 2.49 14.95
C GLY A 72 6.14 3.44 15.43
N VAL A 73 5.36 4.02 14.51
CA VAL A 73 4.26 4.95 14.80
C VAL A 73 2.93 4.26 14.55
N PRO A 74 1.86 4.52 15.32
CA PRO A 74 0.56 3.91 15.08
C PRO A 74 0.00 4.20 13.68
N ASP A 75 -0.48 3.15 12.99
CA ASP A 75 -0.97 3.23 11.60
C ASP A 75 -2.06 4.28 11.40
N LEU A 76 -2.97 4.43 12.37
CA LEU A 76 -4.03 5.44 12.33
C LEU A 76 -3.44 6.87 12.29
N VAL A 77 -2.42 7.13 13.11
CA VAL A 77 -1.77 8.45 13.19
C VAL A 77 -1.07 8.77 11.87
N LEU A 78 -0.32 7.81 11.32
CA LEU A 78 0.34 7.98 10.01
C LEU A 78 -0.67 8.19 8.89
N THR A 79 -1.78 7.45 8.90
CA THR A 79 -2.82 7.60 7.89
C THR A 79 -3.39 9.01 7.92
N LEU A 80 -3.73 9.54 9.10
CA LEU A 80 -4.23 10.91 9.23
C LEU A 80 -3.17 11.93 8.80
N LEU A 81 -1.94 11.81 9.30
CA LEU A 81 -0.86 12.75 9.00
C LEU A 81 -0.59 12.80 7.50
N ILE A 82 -0.36 11.65 6.87
CA ILE A 82 -0.02 11.58 5.45
C ILE A 82 -1.22 12.01 4.62
N PHE A 83 -2.41 11.47 4.86
CA PHE A 83 -3.59 11.75 4.05
C PHE A 83 -3.92 13.25 4.00
N TYR A 84 -3.94 13.92 5.15
CA TYR A 84 -4.27 15.35 5.22
C TYR A 84 -3.11 16.25 4.78
N SER A 85 -1.86 15.83 5.02
CA SER A 85 -0.71 16.67 4.66
C SER A 85 -0.31 16.51 3.19
N LEU A 86 -0.67 15.42 2.52
CA LEU A 86 -0.21 15.09 1.16
C LEU A 86 -0.52 16.22 0.16
N GLN A 87 -1.72 16.78 0.21
CA GLN A 87 -2.10 17.91 -0.63
C GLN A 87 -1.23 19.15 -0.34
N THR A 88 -1.01 19.45 0.95
CA THR A 88 -0.18 20.60 1.36
C THR A 88 1.26 20.44 0.87
N TRP A 89 1.85 19.26 1.04
CA TRP A 89 3.20 18.96 0.54
C TRP A 89 3.27 19.06 -0.99
N LEU A 90 2.24 18.60 -1.70
CA LEU A 90 2.19 18.72 -3.16
C LEU A 90 2.09 20.18 -3.59
N THR A 91 1.23 20.97 -2.97
CA THR A 91 1.09 22.40 -3.28
C THR A 91 2.39 23.17 -3.02
N MET A 92 3.06 22.90 -1.89
CA MET A 92 4.39 23.49 -1.63
C MET A 92 5.42 23.14 -2.71
N LEU A 93 5.37 21.90 -3.22
CA LEU A 93 6.26 21.45 -4.29
C LEU A 93 5.90 22.11 -5.64
N THR A 94 4.62 22.17 -6.00
CA THR A 94 4.18 22.80 -7.26
C THR A 94 4.49 24.29 -7.26
N ASP A 95 4.28 24.98 -6.15
CA ASP A 95 4.59 26.41 -6.01
C ASP A 95 6.10 26.66 -6.13
N ALA A 96 6.93 25.84 -5.49
CA ALA A 96 8.39 25.94 -5.57
C ALA A 96 8.93 25.68 -6.99
N MET A 97 8.21 24.89 -7.80
CA MET A 97 8.57 24.54 -9.17
C MET A 97 7.85 25.42 -10.21
N GLU A 98 7.07 26.42 -9.78
CA GLU A 98 6.22 27.28 -10.62
C GLU A 98 5.26 26.49 -11.54
N TRP A 99 4.76 25.36 -11.04
CA TRP A 99 3.78 24.52 -11.75
C TRP A 99 2.34 24.92 -11.41
N GLU A 100 1.42 24.53 -12.29
CA GLU A 100 0.00 24.68 -12.01
C GLU A 100 -0.42 23.86 -10.77
N TYR A 101 -1.44 24.36 -10.08
CA TYR A 101 -2.00 23.70 -8.91
C TYR A 101 -2.56 22.32 -9.28
N ILE A 102 -2.10 21.29 -8.57
CA ILE A 102 -2.58 19.92 -8.74
C ILE A 102 -3.39 19.52 -7.49
N GLU A 103 -4.64 19.14 -7.70
CA GLU A 103 -5.50 18.61 -6.66
C GLU A 103 -5.45 17.08 -6.64
N ILE A 104 -5.15 16.51 -5.47
CA ILE A 104 -5.18 15.07 -5.25
C ILE A 104 -6.59 14.68 -4.81
N ASN A 105 -7.24 13.83 -5.59
CA ASN A 105 -8.54 13.31 -5.18
C ASN A 105 -8.42 12.44 -3.90
N PRO A 106 -9.46 12.39 -3.04
CA PRO A 106 -9.40 11.62 -1.79
C PRO A 106 -9.08 10.13 -1.98
N PHE A 107 -9.54 9.54 -3.08
CA PHE A 107 -9.25 8.16 -3.41
C PHE A 107 -7.74 7.94 -3.67
N GLY A 108 -7.11 8.78 -4.48
CA GLY A 108 -5.69 8.72 -4.76
C GLY A 108 -4.83 9.00 -3.53
N ALA A 109 -5.22 9.98 -2.72
CA ALA A 109 -4.57 10.26 -1.44
C ALA A 109 -4.61 9.04 -0.52
N GLY A 110 -5.76 8.35 -0.42
CA GLY A 110 -5.90 7.11 0.33
C GLY A 110 -5.02 5.98 -0.21
N VAL A 111 -4.98 5.82 -1.55
CA VAL A 111 -4.14 4.80 -2.19
C VAL A 111 -2.66 5.02 -1.89
N ILE A 112 -2.18 6.25 -2.03
CA ILE A 112 -0.78 6.64 -1.74
C ILE A 112 -0.47 6.45 -0.27
N THR A 113 -1.36 6.90 0.62
CA THR A 113 -1.16 6.84 2.08
C THR A 113 -1.02 5.39 2.55
N LEU A 114 -1.99 4.54 2.24
CA LEU A 114 -1.92 3.12 2.63
C LEU A 114 -0.79 2.40 1.88
N GLY A 115 -0.59 2.74 0.61
CA GLY A 115 0.50 2.24 -0.22
C GLY A 115 1.86 2.42 0.45
N PHE A 116 2.13 3.64 0.91
CA PHE A 116 3.36 4.02 1.58
C PHE A 116 3.51 3.39 2.98
N ILE A 117 2.44 3.32 3.77
CA ILE A 117 2.49 2.70 5.10
C ILE A 117 2.78 1.20 4.97
N TYR A 118 1.95 0.46 4.22
CA TYR A 118 2.12 -0.98 4.04
C TYR A 118 3.35 -1.35 3.21
N GLY A 119 3.88 -0.43 2.39
CA GLY A 119 5.17 -0.61 1.72
C GLY A 119 6.34 -0.83 2.68
N ALA A 120 6.31 -0.20 3.86
CA ALA A 120 7.32 -0.39 4.90
C ALA A 120 7.21 -1.78 5.54
N TYR A 121 5.99 -2.26 5.77
CA TYR A 121 5.74 -3.61 6.28
C TYR A 121 6.15 -4.68 5.26
N PHE A 122 5.84 -4.49 3.97
CA PHE A 122 6.28 -5.43 2.93
C PHE A 122 7.77 -5.40 2.67
N THR A 123 8.44 -4.25 2.83
CA THR A 123 9.91 -4.19 2.79
C THR A 123 10.52 -5.23 3.73
N GLU A 124 10.03 -5.30 4.96
CA GLU A 124 10.57 -6.19 5.97
C GLU A 124 10.11 -7.63 5.79
N THR A 125 8.90 -7.83 5.29
CA THR A 125 8.38 -9.15 4.92
C THR A 125 9.20 -9.77 3.79
N PHE A 126 9.44 -9.04 2.70
CA PHE A 126 10.26 -9.51 1.58
C PHE A 126 11.72 -9.68 1.96
N ARG A 127 12.30 -8.73 2.72
CA ARG A 127 13.67 -8.88 3.24
C ARG A 127 13.80 -10.14 4.09
N GLY A 128 12.84 -10.39 4.98
CA GLY A 128 12.78 -11.60 5.79
C GLY A 128 12.66 -12.87 4.94
N ALA A 129 11.78 -12.86 3.95
CA ALA A 129 11.61 -13.97 3.01
C ALA A 129 12.91 -14.30 2.26
N ILE A 130 13.60 -13.30 1.71
CA ILE A 130 14.86 -13.49 1.00
C ILE A 130 15.94 -14.05 1.93
N LEU A 131 16.04 -13.54 3.17
CA LEU A 131 17.02 -14.02 4.15
C LEU A 131 16.70 -15.41 4.72
N SER A 132 15.45 -15.85 4.63
CA SER A 132 15.01 -17.17 5.10
C SER A 132 15.43 -18.32 4.16
N VAL A 133 15.85 -18.01 2.93
CA VAL A 133 16.29 -19.03 1.97
C VAL A 133 17.54 -19.75 2.48
N PRO A 134 17.53 -21.09 2.59
CA PRO A 134 18.68 -21.85 3.08
C PRO A 134 19.93 -21.62 2.23
N ARG A 135 21.09 -21.50 2.89
CA ARG A 135 22.38 -21.29 2.21
C ARG A 135 22.70 -22.35 1.16
N GLY A 136 22.30 -23.61 1.40
CA GLY A 136 22.48 -24.71 0.45
C GLY A 136 21.86 -24.47 -0.93
N GLN A 137 20.78 -23.69 -1.02
CA GLN A 137 20.18 -23.31 -2.32
C GLN A 137 21.07 -22.33 -3.08
N VAL A 138 21.69 -21.38 -2.37
CA VAL A 138 22.63 -20.41 -2.96
C VAL A 138 23.94 -21.10 -3.36
N GLU A 139 24.43 -22.02 -2.54
CA GLU A 139 25.62 -22.84 -2.82
C GLU A 139 25.40 -23.74 -4.03
N ALA A 140 24.25 -24.42 -4.14
CA ALA A 140 23.89 -25.22 -5.31
C ALA A 140 23.83 -24.36 -6.59
N ALA A 141 23.19 -23.19 -6.56
CA ALA A 141 23.14 -22.28 -7.70
C ALA A 141 24.55 -21.84 -8.15
N THR A 142 25.43 -21.54 -7.19
CA THR A 142 26.82 -21.18 -7.47
C THR A 142 27.60 -22.36 -8.07
N ALA A 143 27.37 -23.59 -7.60
CA ALA A 143 27.98 -24.81 -8.16
C ALA A 143 27.53 -25.10 -9.61
N TYR A 144 26.31 -24.72 -9.97
CA TYR A 144 25.81 -24.75 -11.36
C TYR A 144 26.27 -23.57 -12.23
N GLY A 145 27.10 -22.66 -11.69
CA GLY A 145 27.72 -21.57 -12.45
C GLY A 145 26.96 -20.24 -12.45
N PHE A 146 25.88 -20.09 -11.67
CA PHE A 146 25.19 -18.82 -11.52
C PHE A 146 26.00 -17.83 -10.66
N LYS A 147 25.99 -16.54 -11.04
CA LYS A 147 26.63 -15.45 -10.29
C LYS A 147 25.59 -14.71 -9.45
N ARG A 148 26.04 -14.15 -8.31
CA ARG A 148 25.21 -13.47 -7.31
C ARG A 148 24.91 -12.03 -7.67
#